data_AF-A0A2K2EVF3-F1
#
_entry.id   AF-A0A2K2EVF3-F1
#
_cell.length_a   1.000
_cell.length_b   1.000
_cell.length_c   1.000
_cell.angle_alpha   90.00
_cell.angle_beta   90.00
_cell.angle_gamma   90.00
#
_symmetry.space_group_name_H-M   'P 1'
#
loop_
_entity.id
_entity.type
_entity.pdbx_description
1 polymer ?
#
loop_
_entity_poly.entity_id
_entity_poly.type
_entity_poly.pdbx_seq_one_letter_code
_entity_poly.pdbx_strand_id
1 'polypeptide(L)' 'MKRVKMNQSDELIETIRNASSNMNFDDYVRATGLEKEFIFSILKGEIEEVDEATRSKLSLKH' A
#
# COMPACT_ATOMS: atom_id res chain seq x y z
N MET A 1 -21.42 -3.83 -17.22
CA MET A 1 -20.26 -3.90 -16.29
C MET A 1 -20.51 -2.90 -15.17
N LYS A 2 -20.76 -3.37 -13.93
CA LYS A 2 -20.84 -2.47 -12.77
C LYS A 2 -19.44 -1.87 -12.58
N ARG A 3 -19.29 -0.55 -12.71
CA ARG A 3 -18.08 0.14 -12.26
C ARG A 3 -18.00 -0.12 -10.76
N VAL A 4 -17.08 -0.98 -10.33
CA VAL A 4 -16.73 -1.09 -8.92
C VAL A 4 -16.24 0.31 -8.55
N LYS A 5 -16.96 1.01 -7.67
CA LYS A 5 -16.40 2.22 -7.05
C LYS A 5 -15.17 1.71 -6.31
N MET A 6 -13.98 2.03 -6.79
CA MET A 6 -12.76 1.74 -6.06
C MET A 6 -12.81 2.59 -4.81
N ASN A 7 -12.77 1.93 -3.66
CA ASN A 7 -12.68 2.61 -2.37
C ASN A 7 -11.21 3.00 -2.14
N GLN A 8 -10.92 3.98 -1.28
CA GLN A 8 -9.53 4.39 -1.03
C GLN A 8 -8.64 3.25 -0.53
N SER A 9 -9.21 2.29 0.22
CA SER A 9 -8.56 1.04 0.61
C SER A 9 -8.10 0.21 -0.61
N ASP A 10 -8.91 0.13 -1.67
CA ASP A 10 -8.55 -0.60 -2.89
C ASP A 10 -7.36 0.05 -3.59
N GLU A 11 -7.33 1.39 -3.64
CA GLU A 11 -6.19 2.13 -4.20
C GLU A 11 -4.90 1.93 -3.39
N LEU A 12 -4.99 1.86 -2.06
CA LEU A 12 -3.83 1.60 -1.20
C LEU A 12 -3.29 0.18 -1.40
N ILE A 13 -4.18 -0.81 -1.46
CA ILE A 13 -3.81 -2.19 -1.72
C ILE A 13 -3.17 -2.32 -3.11
N GLU A 14 -3.75 -1.67 -4.12
CA GLU A 14 -3.19 -1.68 -5.48
C GLU A 14 -1.82 -0.98 -5.54
N THR A 15 -1.66 0.14 -4.83
CA THR A 15 -0.38 0.84 -4.70
C THR A 15 0.70 -0.07 -4.12
N ILE A 16 0.40 -0.75 -3.02
CA ILE A 16 1.33 -1.71 -2.39
C ILE A 16 1.65 -2.86 -3.35
N ARG A 17 0.65 -3.44 -4.02
CA ARG A 17 0.85 -4.53 -4.98
C ARG A 17 1.72 -4.12 -6.16
N ASN A 18 1.49 -2.94 -6.71
CA ASN A 18 2.27 -2.43 -7.83
C ASN A 18 3.72 -2.14 -7.42
N ALA A 19 3.91 -1.48 -6.28
CA ALA A 19 5.24 -1.13 -5.77
C ALA A 19 6.06 -2.36 -5.35
N SER A 20 5.42 -3.38 -4.77
CA SER A 20 6.08 -4.64 -4.35
C SER A 20 6.23 -5.66 -5.48
N SER A 21 5.65 -5.45 -6.66
CA SER A 21 5.62 -6.45 -7.75
C SER A 21 6.98 -6.99 -8.20
N ASN A 22 8.05 -6.20 -8.05
CA ASN A 22 9.41 -6.53 -8.48
C ASN A 22 10.35 -6.91 -7.33
N MET A 23 9.85 -7.07 -6.11
CA MET A 23 10.66 -7.41 -4.93
C MET A 23 9.90 -8.29 -3.94
N ASN A 24 10.61 -8.92 -3.00
CA ASN A 24 9.93 -9.62 -1.91
C ASN A 24 9.36 -8.61 -0.89
N PHE A 25 8.43 -9.07 -0.07
CA PHE A 25 7.73 -8.20 0.88
C PHE A 25 8.67 -7.58 1.93
N ASP A 26 9.68 -8.30 2.39
CA ASP A 26 10.60 -7.77 3.41
C ASP A 26 11.49 -6.65 2.85
N ASP A 27 11.92 -6.76 1.58
CA ASP A 27 12.63 -5.70 0.88
C ASP A 27 11.74 -4.50 0.60
N TYR A 28 10.46 -4.72 0.27
CA TYR A 28 9.46 -3.67 0.15
C TYR A 28 9.28 -2.90 1.46
N VAL A 29 9.07 -3.62 2.58
CA VAL A 29 8.95 -3.02 3.91
C VAL A 29 10.18 -2.17 4.23
N ARG A 30 11.38 -2.68 3.96
CA ARG A 30 12.64 -1.92 4.15
C ARG A 30 12.70 -0.67 3.27
N ALA A 31 12.30 -0.76 2.01
CA ALA A 31 12.32 0.36 1.06
C ALA A 31 11.33 1.47 1.46
N THR A 32 10.13 1.10 1.94
CA THR A 32 9.13 2.08 2.41
C THR A 32 9.54 2.76 3.72
N GLY A 33 10.36 2.10 4.53
CA GLY A 33 10.69 2.55 5.89
C GLY A 33 9.49 2.55 6.84
N LEU A 34 8.44 1.79 6.52
CA LEU A 34 7.25 1.62 7.34
C LEU A 34 7.32 0.31 8.13
N GLU A 35 6.54 0.21 9.20
CA GLU A 35 6.44 -1.03 9.94
C GLU A 35 5.71 -2.11 9.13
N LYS A 36 6.19 -3.35 9.25
CA LYS A 36 5.61 -4.51 8.57
C LYS A 36 4.13 -4.70 8.93
N GLU A 37 3.80 -4.58 10.22
CA GLU A 37 2.44 -4.72 10.72
C GLU A 37 1.53 -3.61 10.18
N PHE A 38 2.04 -2.38 10.04
CA PHE A 38 1.28 -1.28 9.46
C PHE A 38 0.86 -1.57 8.01
N ILE A 39 1.79 -2.05 7.18
CA ILE A 39 1.50 -2.45 5.79
C ILE A 39 0.51 -3.62 5.77
N PHE A 40 0.63 -4.58 6.69
CA PHE A 40 -0.33 -5.68 6.80
C PHE A 40 -1.73 -5.21 7.18
N SER A 41 -1.88 -4.26 8.10
CA SER A 41 -3.17 -3.69 8.46
C SER A 41 -3.84 -2.98 7.27
N ILE A 42 -3.07 -2.32 6.39
CA ILE A 42 -3.60 -1.79 5.13
C ILE A 42 -4.08 -2.94 4.22
N LEU A 43 -3.26 -3.98 4.03
CA LEU A 43 -3.62 -5.12 3.18
C LEU A 43 -4.83 -5.91 3.69
N LYS A 44 -5.07 -5.91 5.00
CA LYS A 44 -6.25 -6.50 5.64
C LYS A 44 -7.49 -5.61 5.57
N GLY A 45 -7.36 -4.36 5.14
CA GLY A 45 -8.44 -3.37 5.17
C GLY A 45 -8.77 -2.85 6.57
N GLU A 46 -7.88 -3.04 7.54
CA GLU A 46 -8.00 -2.44 8.89
C GLU A 46 -7.66 -0.95 8.86
N ILE A 47 -6.79 -0.54 7.92
CA ILE A 47 -6.44 0.85 7.65
C ILE A 47 -6.92 1.20 6.24
N GLU A 48 -7.88 2.11 6.17
CA GLU A 48 -8.53 2.51 4.91
C GLU A 48 -8.01 3.84 4.34
N GLU A 49 -7.40 4.66 5.20
CA GLU A 49 -6.87 5.98 4.86
C GLU A 49 -5.49 6.18 5.49
N VAL A 50 -4.60 6.85 4.76
CA VAL A 50 -3.27 7.25 5.23
C VAL A 50 -2.96 8.66 4.73
N ASP A 51 -2.06 9.37 5.41
CA ASP A 51 -1.61 10.67 4.93
C ASP A 51 -0.81 10.56 3.61
N GLU A 52 -0.65 11.70 2.94
CA GLU A 52 0.06 11.79 1.66
C GLU A 52 1.53 11.34 1.77
N ALA A 53 2.18 11.62 2.90
CA ALA A 53 3.57 11.23 3.14
C ALA A 53 3.72 9.69 3.19
N THR A 54 2.78 9.02 3.85
CA THR A 54 2.70 7.58 3.94
C THR A 54 2.33 6.96 2.60
N ARG A 55 1.38 7.55 1.87
CA ARG A 55 1.02 7.10 0.52
C ARG A 55 2.21 7.19 -0.44
N SER A 56 2.99 8.27 -0.35
CA SER A 56 4.22 8.43 -1.13
C SER A 56 5.22 7.31 -0.82
N LYS A 57 5.50 7.04 0.46
CA LYS A 57 6.34 5.90 0.88
C LYS A 57 5.84 4.56 0.36
N LEU A 58 4.55 4.26 0.52
CA LEU A 58 3.93 3.01 0.05
C LEU A 58 4.06 2.81 -1.45
N SER A 59 4.01 3.89 -2.22
CA SER A 59 4.12 3.85 -3.68
C SER A 59 5.54 3.61 -4.18
N LEU A 60 6.56 3.81 -3.32
CA LEU A 60 7.98 3.83 -3.69
C LEU A 60 8.29 4.72 -4.91
N LYS A 61 7.40 5.66 -5.24
CA LYS A 61 7.62 6.64 -6.30
C LYS A 61 8.40 7.82 -5.70
N HIS A 62 9.59 8.04 -6.24
CA HIS A 62 10.32 9.29 -6.08
C HIS A 62 9.67 10.42 -6.88
#